data_AF-A0A7E6EIP5-F1
#
_entry.id   AF-A0A7E6EIP5-F1
#
_cell.length_a   1.000
_cell.length_b   1.000
_cell.length_c   1.000
_cell.angle_alpha   90.00
_cell.angle_beta   90.00
_cell.angle_gamma   90.00
#
_symmetry.space_group_name_H-M   'P 1'
#
loop_
_entity.id
_entity.type
_entity.pdbx_description
1 polymer ?
#
loop_
_entity_poly.entity_id
_entity_poly.type
_entity_poly.pdbx_seq_one_letter_code
_entity_poly.pdbx_strand_id
1 'polypeptide(L)'
;LPINGEICSSDLDIINKWTFLCECLAHGTPSGVDNTVSVYGGFVSYKAGSVSTFSTFLTKNNNFRETKLMIMIVNTKIPRSTKNLVNGVRNLYENIENVLNAMGEISEKAWRCLGEDLCEQTVKELMRMAHASLNLLGVSCDELDFVVSQARRYGFSAKLTGAGGGGCAIVLIPEGLLDKIFEDVDEKEFVRFRESLPQDYKCYDVTLGSRGLTLDRME
;
A
#
# COMPACT_ATOMS: atom_id res chain seq x y z
N LEU A 1 -29.68 -11.98 -11.25
CA LEU A 1 -28.60 -11.63 -10.31
C LEU A 1 -27.64 -12.81 -10.24
N PRO A 2 -26.33 -12.60 -10.29
CA PRO A 2 -25.36 -13.69 -10.22
C PRO A 2 -25.56 -14.48 -8.93
N ILE A 3 -25.47 -15.81 -9.06
CA ILE A 3 -25.91 -16.77 -8.04
C ILE A 3 -24.98 -16.75 -6.79
N ASN A 4 -23.79 -16.14 -6.90
CA ASN A 4 -22.76 -16.09 -5.85
C ASN A 4 -22.30 -14.67 -5.45
N GLY A 5 -23.00 -13.60 -5.86
CA GLY A 5 -22.57 -12.22 -5.56
C GLY A 5 -21.32 -11.73 -6.32
N GLU A 6 -20.74 -12.56 -7.19
CA GLU A 6 -19.64 -12.19 -8.09
C GLU A 6 -20.17 -11.50 -9.35
N ILE A 7 -19.67 -10.29 -9.63
CA ILE A 7 -19.97 -9.51 -10.82
C ILE A 7 -19.14 -10.06 -11.99
N CYS A 8 -19.73 -10.22 -13.17
CA CYS A 8 -18.98 -10.75 -14.31
C CYS A 8 -17.93 -9.74 -14.81
N SER A 9 -16.85 -10.23 -15.42
CA SER A 9 -15.71 -9.38 -15.84
C SER A 9 -16.12 -8.27 -16.80
N SER A 10 -17.04 -8.52 -17.74
CA SER A 10 -17.54 -7.50 -18.66
C SER A 10 -18.30 -6.38 -17.95
N ASP A 11 -19.04 -6.70 -16.89
CA ASP A 11 -19.76 -5.70 -16.10
C ASP A 11 -18.77 -4.87 -15.26
N LEU A 12 -17.76 -5.50 -14.66
CA LEU A 12 -16.68 -4.79 -13.95
C LEU A 12 -15.95 -3.81 -14.87
N ASP A 13 -15.65 -4.20 -16.11
CA ASP A 13 -15.03 -3.31 -17.09
C ASP A 13 -15.89 -2.08 -17.42
N ILE A 14 -17.21 -2.27 -17.53
CA ILE A 14 -18.15 -1.18 -17.75
C ILE A 14 -18.16 -0.25 -16.53
N ILE A 15 -18.27 -0.81 -15.33
CA ILE A 15 -18.27 -0.05 -14.08
C ILE A 15 -16.97 0.73 -13.91
N ASN A 16 -15.82 0.13 -14.21
CA ASN A 16 -14.53 0.80 -14.13
C ASN A 16 -14.43 1.98 -15.10
N LYS A 17 -14.90 1.81 -16.35
CA LYS A 17 -14.97 2.90 -17.33
C LYS A 17 -15.82 4.07 -16.85
N TRP A 18 -17.01 3.79 -16.30
CA TRP A 18 -17.87 4.84 -15.74
C TRP A 18 -17.25 5.52 -14.52
N THR A 19 -16.64 4.75 -13.62
CA THR A 19 -15.98 5.28 -12.42
C THR A 19 -14.81 6.19 -12.81
N PHE A 20 -14.00 5.79 -13.81
CA PHE A 20 -12.92 6.63 -14.34
C PHE A 20 -13.44 7.95 -14.94
N LEU A 21 -14.56 7.91 -15.68
CA LEU A 21 -15.17 9.14 -16.20
C LEU A 21 -15.61 10.08 -15.06
N CYS A 22 -16.19 9.54 -13.99
CA CYS A 22 -16.54 10.31 -12.80
C CYS A 22 -15.30 10.93 -12.13
N GLU A 23 -14.18 10.20 -12.04
CA GLU A 23 -12.92 10.76 -11.53
C GLU A 23 -12.38 11.88 -12.43
N CYS A 24 -12.47 11.74 -13.76
CA CYS A 24 -12.06 12.79 -14.69
C CYS A 24 -12.89 14.06 -14.48
N LEU A 25 -14.20 13.92 -14.25
CA LEU A 25 -15.08 15.06 -13.97
C LEU A 25 -14.75 15.72 -12.63
N ALA A 26 -14.42 14.95 -11.60
CA ALA A 26 -14.15 15.47 -10.25
C ALA A 26 -12.73 16.02 -10.08
N HIS A 27 -11.73 15.38 -10.70
CA HIS A 27 -10.30 15.60 -10.44
C HIS A 27 -9.50 16.02 -11.68
N GLY A 28 -10.13 16.15 -12.85
CA GLY A 28 -9.50 16.60 -14.09
C GLY A 28 -8.73 15.48 -14.80
N THR A 29 -7.47 15.27 -14.41
CA THR A 29 -6.58 14.27 -15.04
C THR A 29 -6.16 13.18 -14.04
N PRO A 30 -7.07 12.29 -13.62
CA PRO A 30 -6.75 11.17 -12.75
C PRO A 30 -5.87 10.12 -13.47
N SER A 31 -5.10 9.34 -12.71
CA SER A 31 -4.22 8.30 -13.24
C SER A 31 -4.96 7.02 -13.67
N GLY A 32 -6.20 6.84 -13.21
CA GLY A 32 -6.96 5.61 -13.42
C GLY A 32 -6.72 4.53 -12.35
N VAL A 33 -5.77 4.74 -11.45
CA VAL A 33 -5.37 3.71 -10.45
C VAL A 33 -6.43 3.53 -9.38
N ASP A 34 -6.96 4.63 -8.85
CA ASP A 34 -7.89 4.60 -7.70
C ASP A 34 -9.19 3.87 -8.06
N ASN A 35 -9.81 4.19 -9.20
CA ASN A 35 -10.98 3.45 -9.69
C ASN A 35 -10.67 1.98 -9.99
N THR A 36 -9.53 1.67 -10.62
CA THR A 36 -9.14 0.30 -10.94
C THR A 36 -8.99 -0.55 -9.68
N VAL A 37 -8.27 -0.05 -8.67
CA VAL A 37 -8.11 -0.75 -7.38
C VAL A 37 -9.48 -0.92 -6.71
N SER A 38 -10.35 0.09 -6.77
CA SER A 38 -11.68 0.02 -6.15
C SER A 38 -12.60 -1.01 -6.81
N VAL A 39 -12.57 -1.11 -8.14
CA VAL A 39 -13.45 -2.01 -8.89
C VAL A 39 -12.94 -3.45 -8.87
N TYR A 40 -11.66 -3.67 -9.20
CA TYR A 40 -11.12 -5.03 -9.32
C TYR A 40 -10.56 -5.58 -8.01
N GLY A 41 -10.13 -4.72 -7.08
CA GLY A 41 -9.42 -5.13 -5.88
C GLY A 41 -8.05 -5.72 -6.17
N GLY A 42 -7.50 -6.43 -5.19
CA GLY A 42 -6.18 -7.05 -5.31
C GLY A 42 -5.04 -6.02 -5.36
N PHE A 43 -4.00 -6.35 -6.10
CA PHE A 43 -2.82 -5.51 -6.30
C PHE A 43 -2.79 -4.98 -7.73
N VAL A 44 -2.38 -3.72 -7.88
CA VAL A 44 -2.29 -3.03 -9.16
C VAL A 44 -0.86 -2.53 -9.37
N SER A 45 -0.29 -2.86 -10.52
CA SER A 45 0.93 -2.27 -11.06
C SER A 45 0.55 -1.20 -12.07
N TYR A 46 1.12 -0.01 -11.93
CA TYR A 46 0.93 1.10 -12.84
C TYR A 46 2.28 1.60 -13.33
N LYS A 47 2.48 1.61 -14.65
CA LYS A 47 3.70 2.12 -15.29
C LYS A 47 3.34 2.84 -16.59
N ALA A 48 3.54 4.16 -16.64
CA ALA A 48 3.34 4.98 -17.83
C ALA A 48 1.98 4.75 -18.54
N GLY A 49 0.89 4.64 -17.78
CA GLY A 49 -0.46 4.41 -18.32
C GLY A 49 -0.80 2.94 -18.59
N SER A 50 0.18 2.03 -18.53
CA SER A 50 -0.10 0.59 -18.51
C SER A 50 -0.46 0.14 -17.09
N VAL A 51 -1.55 -0.61 -17.01
CA VAL A 51 -2.11 -1.17 -15.76
C VAL A 51 -2.03 -2.69 -15.84
N SER A 52 -1.56 -3.33 -14.79
CA SER A 52 -1.63 -4.78 -14.62
C SER A 52 -2.17 -5.09 -13.23
N THR A 53 -3.04 -6.09 -13.12
CA THR A 53 -3.66 -6.46 -11.84
C THR A 53 -3.44 -7.93 -11.56
N PHE A 54 -3.33 -8.29 -10.29
CA PHE A 54 -3.52 -9.66 -9.84
C PHE A 54 -4.27 -9.65 -8.51
N SER A 55 -5.03 -10.70 -8.25
CA SER A 55 -5.61 -10.93 -6.93
C SER A 55 -4.81 -12.01 -6.21
N THR A 56 -4.68 -11.89 -4.89
CA THR A 56 -4.09 -12.92 -4.03
C THR A 56 -4.93 -14.20 -3.96
N PHE A 57 -6.09 -14.22 -4.62
CA PHE A 57 -6.94 -15.40 -4.80
C PHE A 57 -6.52 -16.26 -6.00
N LEU A 58 -5.44 -15.91 -6.72
CA LEU A 58 -5.02 -16.65 -7.89
C LEU A 58 -4.30 -17.96 -7.53
N THR A 59 -4.92 -19.04 -7.98
CA THR A 59 -4.48 -20.42 -7.91
C THR A 59 -3.19 -20.61 -8.71
N LYS A 60 -2.07 -20.87 -8.04
CA LYS A 60 -0.98 -21.66 -8.63
C LYS A 60 -1.01 -23.05 -8.00
N ASN A 61 -1.21 -24.07 -8.84
CA ASN A 61 -1.12 -25.50 -8.51
C ASN A 61 -2.18 -26.08 -7.54
N ASN A 62 -3.46 -25.68 -7.66
CA ASN A 62 -4.58 -26.26 -6.87
C ASN A 62 -4.45 -26.17 -5.33
N ASN A 63 -3.43 -25.51 -4.80
CA ASN A 63 -3.31 -25.19 -3.38
C ASN A 63 -3.73 -23.73 -3.20
N PHE A 64 -4.94 -23.53 -2.69
CA PHE A 64 -5.47 -22.22 -2.36
C PHE A 64 -4.71 -21.67 -1.15
N ARG A 65 -3.68 -20.86 -1.39
CA ARG A 65 -3.00 -20.13 -0.31
C ARG A 65 -3.46 -18.68 -0.36
N GLU A 66 -4.45 -18.36 0.46
CA GLU A 66 -4.88 -16.99 0.72
C GLU A 66 -3.76 -16.28 1.47
N THR A 67 -2.81 -15.69 0.73
CA THR A 67 -1.71 -14.96 1.35
C THR A 67 -2.23 -13.61 1.80
N LYS A 68 -2.50 -13.48 3.10
CA LYS A 68 -3.01 -12.25 3.71
C LYS A 68 -1.84 -11.35 4.08
N LEU A 69 -1.57 -10.36 3.25
CA LEU A 69 -0.60 -9.32 3.59
C LEU A 69 -1.28 -8.28 4.49
N MET A 70 -0.92 -8.25 5.77
CA MET A 70 -1.49 -7.32 6.73
C MET A 70 -0.55 -6.12 6.93
N ILE A 71 -1.14 -4.93 7.07
CA ILE A 71 -0.41 -3.72 7.40
C ILE A 71 -1.16 -2.93 8.48
N MET A 72 -0.42 -2.12 9.24
CA MET A 72 -1.00 -1.05 10.04
C MET A 72 -0.79 0.28 9.32
N ILE A 73 -1.87 1.01 9.08
CA ILE A 73 -1.84 2.40 8.61
C ILE A 73 -1.73 3.30 9.84
N VAL A 74 -0.70 4.14 9.89
CA VAL A 74 -0.50 5.16 10.92
C VAL A 74 -0.72 6.53 10.30
N ASN A 75 -1.80 7.20 10.66
CA ASN A 75 -2.10 8.58 10.25
C ASN A 75 -1.56 9.56 11.29
N THR A 76 -0.52 10.31 10.90
CA THR A 76 0.15 11.34 11.72
C THR A 76 -0.72 12.57 11.99
N LYS A 77 -1.84 12.72 11.28
CA LYS A 77 -2.71 13.92 11.25
C LYS A 77 -2.02 15.22 10.81
N ILE A 78 -0.75 15.18 10.42
CA ILE A 78 -0.06 16.34 9.89
C ILE A 78 -0.62 16.69 8.51
N PRO A 79 -1.13 17.92 8.33
CA PRO A 79 -1.66 18.36 7.04
C PRO A 79 -0.52 18.50 6.03
N ARG A 80 -0.83 18.22 4.76
CA ARG A 80 0.15 18.26 3.68
C ARG A 80 -0.39 18.96 2.44
N SER A 81 0.52 19.50 1.64
CA SER A 81 0.23 19.99 0.29
C SER A 81 0.90 19.09 -0.75
N THR A 82 0.14 18.17 -1.33
CA THR A 82 0.61 17.27 -2.39
C THR A 82 1.24 18.05 -3.54
N LYS A 83 0.63 19.18 -3.94
CA LYS A 83 1.12 20.01 -5.03
C LYS A 83 2.52 20.57 -4.76
N ASN A 84 2.78 21.02 -3.53
CA ASN A 84 4.08 21.59 -3.17
C ASN A 84 5.17 20.51 -3.14
N LEU A 85 4.87 19.32 -2.59
CA LEU A 85 5.81 18.21 -2.54
C LEU A 85 6.18 17.73 -3.95
N VAL A 86 5.18 17.54 -4.83
CA VAL A 86 5.42 17.14 -6.22
C VAL A 86 6.23 18.19 -6.98
N ASN A 87 5.94 19.49 -6.79
CA ASN A 87 6.74 20.56 -7.38
C ASN A 87 8.18 20.58 -6.86
N GLY A 88 8.39 20.31 -5.57
CA GLY A 88 9.71 20.19 -4.97
C GLY A 88 10.55 19.09 -5.63
N VAL A 89 9.97 17.89 -5.79
CA VAL A 89 10.62 16.77 -6.49
C VAL A 89 10.92 17.12 -7.95
N ARG A 90 9.98 17.78 -8.65
CA ARG A 90 10.17 18.18 -10.06
C ARG A 90 11.34 19.14 -10.25
N ASN A 91 11.57 20.05 -9.31
CA ASN A 91 12.67 21.01 -9.37
C ASN A 91 14.05 20.36 -9.17
N LEU A 92 14.08 19.14 -8.62
CA LEU A 92 15.32 18.39 -8.35
C LEU A 92 15.59 17.31 -9.40
N TYR A 93 14.75 17.17 -10.43
CA TYR A 93 14.68 16.00 -11.32
C TYR A 93 16.03 15.54 -11.87
N GLU A 94 16.84 16.44 -12.41
CA GLU A 94 18.16 16.11 -12.98
C GLU A 94 19.13 15.52 -11.95
N ASN A 95 18.97 15.85 -10.67
CA ASN A 95 19.83 15.37 -9.59
C ASN A 95 19.32 14.08 -8.91
N ILE A 96 18.09 13.65 -9.21
CA ILE A 96 17.42 12.52 -8.54
C ILE A 96 17.06 11.37 -9.48
N GLU A 97 17.41 11.45 -10.77
CA GLU A 97 17.06 10.41 -11.76
C GLU A 97 17.48 9.00 -11.31
N ASN A 98 18.69 8.86 -10.77
CA ASN A 98 19.17 7.58 -10.23
C ASN A 98 18.31 7.06 -9.06
N VAL A 99 17.81 7.95 -8.21
CA VAL A 99 16.92 7.60 -7.10
C VAL A 99 15.57 7.13 -7.65
N LEU A 100 15.02 7.82 -8.66
CA LEU A 100 13.77 7.43 -9.31
C LEU A 100 13.89 6.07 -10.01
N ASN A 101 15.02 5.80 -10.68
CA ASN A 101 15.29 4.52 -11.31
C ASN A 101 15.38 3.39 -10.26
N ALA A 102 16.10 3.62 -9.15
CA ALA A 102 16.17 2.66 -8.05
C ALA A 102 14.79 2.38 -7.43
N MET A 103 13.95 3.41 -7.27
CA MET A 103 12.56 3.23 -6.81
C MET A 103 11.73 2.40 -7.80
N GLY A 104 11.92 2.60 -9.10
CA GLY A 104 11.31 1.76 -10.13
C GLY A 104 11.67 0.29 -9.98
N GLU A 105 12.96 -0.02 -9.75
CA GLU A 105 13.42 -1.39 -9.50
C GLU A 105 12.84 -1.98 -8.21
N ILE A 106 12.73 -1.18 -7.14
CA ILE A 106 12.10 -1.60 -5.88
C ILE A 106 10.64 -2.02 -6.14
N SER A 107 9.88 -1.20 -6.88
CA SER A 107 8.50 -1.51 -7.25
C SER A 107 8.37 -2.77 -8.09
N GLU A 108 9.26 -2.99 -9.07
CA GLU A 108 9.24 -4.22 -9.88
C GLU A 108 9.59 -5.47 -9.06
N LYS A 109 10.55 -5.37 -8.15
CA LYS A 109 10.90 -6.48 -7.22
C LYS A 109 9.73 -6.77 -6.28
N ALA A 110 9.07 -5.74 -5.75
CA ALA A 110 7.89 -5.92 -4.90
C ALA A 110 6.75 -6.61 -5.67
N TRP A 111 6.48 -6.20 -6.91
CA TRP A 111 5.47 -6.81 -7.76
C TRP A 111 5.72 -8.32 -7.99
N ARG A 112 6.96 -8.71 -8.31
CA ARG A 112 7.33 -10.13 -8.49
C ARG A 112 7.18 -10.91 -7.18
N CYS A 113 7.66 -10.34 -6.07
CA CYS A 113 7.55 -10.96 -4.74
C CYS A 113 6.09 -11.22 -4.34
N LEU A 114 5.19 -10.26 -4.61
CA LEU A 114 3.78 -10.39 -4.27
C LEU A 114 3.00 -11.35 -5.20
N GLY A 115 3.43 -11.48 -6.46
CA GLY A 115 2.73 -12.31 -7.47
C GLY A 115 3.23 -13.76 -7.57
N GLU A 116 4.34 -14.11 -6.92
CA GLU A 116 4.94 -15.45 -6.95
C GLU A 116 4.89 -16.09 -5.56
N ASP A 117 6.00 -16.06 -4.82
CA ASP A 117 6.11 -16.57 -3.46
C ASP A 117 6.47 -15.41 -2.53
N LEU A 118 5.52 -15.04 -1.68
CA LEU A 118 5.68 -13.89 -0.79
C LEU A 118 6.82 -14.16 0.20
N CYS A 119 7.95 -13.50 -0.02
CA CYS A 119 9.03 -13.46 0.95
C CYS A 119 8.87 -12.21 1.83
N GLU A 120 8.29 -12.37 3.03
CA GLU A 120 8.06 -11.27 3.97
C GLU A 120 9.35 -10.48 4.26
N GLN A 121 10.48 -11.19 4.44
CA GLN A 121 11.78 -10.55 4.67
C GLN A 121 12.22 -9.68 3.48
N THR A 122 11.91 -10.09 2.25
CA THR A 122 12.18 -9.29 1.05
C THR A 122 11.29 -8.04 1.05
N VAL A 123 9.99 -8.18 1.39
CA VAL A 123 9.08 -7.03 1.49
C VAL A 123 9.55 -6.03 2.56
N LYS A 124 9.98 -6.52 3.74
CA LYS A 124 10.57 -5.70 4.81
C LYS A 124 11.73 -4.84 4.29
N GLU A 125 12.65 -5.46 3.56
CA GLU A 125 13.81 -4.75 3.02
C GLU A 125 13.43 -3.74 1.92
N LEU A 126 12.56 -4.14 0.99
CA LEU A 126 12.06 -3.26 -0.06
C LEU A 126 11.33 -2.04 0.53
N MET A 127 10.57 -2.21 1.61
CA MET A 127 9.92 -1.08 2.30
C MET A 127 10.93 -0.12 2.91
N ARG A 128 12.00 -0.63 3.54
CA ARG A 128 13.08 0.20 4.11
C ARG A 128 13.81 0.98 3.03
N MET A 129 14.19 0.31 1.94
CA MET A 129 14.83 0.96 0.78
C MET A 129 13.92 2.02 0.14
N ALA A 130 12.62 1.73 0.01
CA ALA A 130 11.65 2.68 -0.52
C ALA A 130 11.55 3.93 0.37
N HIS A 131 11.48 3.77 1.69
CA HIS A 131 11.41 4.91 2.60
C HIS A 131 12.70 5.74 2.58
N ALA A 132 13.87 5.10 2.56
CA ALA A 132 15.15 5.80 2.43
C ALA A 132 15.21 6.61 1.12
N SER A 133 14.75 6.03 0.01
CA SER A 133 14.68 6.74 -1.28
C SER A 133 13.73 7.93 -1.23
N LEU A 134 12.57 7.79 -0.59
CA LEU A 134 11.61 8.89 -0.40
C LEU A 134 12.18 10.01 0.50
N ASN A 135 13.01 9.65 1.47
CA ASN A 135 13.75 10.62 2.28
C ASN A 135 14.77 11.40 1.44
N LEU A 136 15.51 10.74 0.54
CA LEU A 136 16.42 11.40 -0.40
C LEU A 136 15.69 12.35 -1.37
N LEU A 137 14.44 12.04 -1.72
CA LEU A 137 13.59 12.93 -2.52
C LEU A 137 13.07 14.16 -1.74
N GLY A 138 13.32 14.23 -0.43
CA GLY A 138 12.87 15.34 0.42
C GLY A 138 11.36 15.36 0.64
N VAL A 139 10.68 14.21 0.50
CA VAL A 139 9.22 14.12 0.67
C VAL A 139 8.79 13.56 2.03
N SER A 140 9.71 13.19 2.93
CA SER A 140 9.35 12.80 4.30
C SER A 140 9.20 14.01 5.22
N CYS A 141 8.92 13.75 6.49
CA CYS A 141 8.94 14.72 7.58
C CYS A 141 9.24 14.00 8.91
N ASP A 142 9.56 14.78 9.95
CA ASP A 142 9.94 14.27 11.27
C ASP A 142 8.90 13.30 11.84
N GLU A 143 7.61 13.54 11.62
CA GLU A 143 6.53 12.69 12.10
C GLU A 143 6.49 11.32 11.41
N LEU A 144 6.74 11.29 10.11
CA LEU A 144 6.80 10.04 9.34
C LEU A 144 8.07 9.26 9.69
N ASP A 145 9.21 9.95 9.79
CA ASP A 145 10.49 9.35 10.17
C ASP A 145 10.46 8.83 11.61
N PHE A 146 9.73 9.50 12.50
CA PHE A 146 9.44 9.01 13.84
C PHE A 146 8.70 7.67 13.80
N VAL A 147 7.61 7.55 13.03
CA VAL A 147 6.88 6.27 12.91
C VAL A 147 7.78 5.16 12.38
N VAL A 148 8.59 5.44 11.35
CA VAL A 148 9.48 4.45 10.75
C VAL A 148 10.62 4.05 11.70
N SER A 149 11.18 5.00 12.43
CA SER A 149 12.22 4.72 13.43
C SER A 149 11.69 3.90 14.61
N GLN A 150 10.48 4.20 15.11
CA GLN A 150 9.84 3.37 16.13
C GLN A 150 9.55 1.97 15.60
N ALA A 151 8.95 1.83 14.42
CA ALA A 151 8.70 0.52 13.83
C ALA A 151 9.98 -0.32 13.75
N ARG A 152 11.09 0.30 13.29
CA ARG A 152 12.40 -0.36 13.23
C ARG A 152 12.93 -0.77 14.61
N ARG A 153 12.77 0.07 15.63
CA ARG A 153 13.20 -0.22 17.01
C ARG A 153 12.55 -1.49 17.57
N TYR A 154 11.30 -1.74 17.20
CA TYR A 154 10.52 -2.90 17.62
C TYR A 154 10.57 -4.07 16.62
N GLY A 155 11.48 -4.04 15.63
CA GLY A 155 11.68 -5.14 14.68
C GLY A 155 10.76 -5.12 13.44
N PHE A 156 9.88 -4.14 13.31
CA PHE A 156 8.99 -3.99 12.16
C PHE A 156 9.63 -3.19 11.02
N SER A 157 8.95 -3.19 9.87
CA SER A 157 9.34 -2.37 8.70
C SER A 157 8.20 -1.46 8.31
N ALA A 158 8.53 -0.21 8.05
CA ALA A 158 7.55 0.81 7.72
C ALA A 158 8.07 1.75 6.64
N LYS A 159 7.14 2.41 5.95
CA LYS A 159 7.43 3.50 5.02
C LYS A 159 6.27 4.48 4.98
N LEU A 160 6.54 5.72 4.60
CA LEU A 160 5.47 6.67 4.28
C LEU A 160 4.61 6.17 3.10
N THR A 161 3.37 6.64 3.00
CA THR A 161 2.47 6.35 1.88
C THR A 161 1.79 7.61 1.31
N GLY A 162 1.55 7.59 0.00
CA GLY A 162 1.10 8.76 -0.76
C GLY A 162 2.20 9.81 -0.93
N ALA A 163 1.80 11.09 -0.89
CA ALA A 163 2.69 12.21 -1.24
C ALA A 163 3.84 12.48 -0.26
N GLY A 164 3.72 12.05 1.00
CA GLY A 164 4.65 12.40 2.09
C GLY A 164 4.36 13.76 2.75
N GLY A 165 5.34 14.31 3.48
CA GLY A 165 5.26 15.61 4.18
C GLY A 165 4.15 15.67 5.23
N GLY A 166 3.86 14.54 5.86
CA GLY A 166 2.70 14.31 6.73
C GLY A 166 1.81 13.19 6.20
N GLY A 167 0.53 13.19 6.58
CA GLY A 167 -0.40 12.12 6.20
C GLY A 167 -0.06 10.79 6.88
N CYS A 168 0.11 9.73 6.09
CA CYS A 168 0.18 8.35 6.62
C CYS A 168 1.51 7.64 6.36
N ALA A 169 1.85 6.74 7.27
CA ALA A 169 2.81 5.66 7.06
C ALA A 169 2.10 4.30 7.06
N ILE A 170 2.73 3.31 6.45
CA ILE A 170 2.32 1.91 6.48
C ILE A 170 3.40 1.10 7.18
N VAL A 171 2.98 0.21 8.08
CA VAL A 171 3.84 -0.72 8.82
C VAL A 171 3.45 -2.14 8.43
N LEU A 172 4.41 -2.97 8.03
CA LEU A 172 4.15 -4.36 7.72
C LEU A 172 3.88 -5.14 9.01
N ILE A 173 2.75 -5.83 9.05
CA ILE A 173 2.40 -6.76 10.12
C ILE A 173 2.78 -8.17 9.64
N PRO A 174 3.65 -8.89 10.36
CA PRO A 174 4.00 -10.26 10.04
C PRO A 174 2.77 -11.15 9.86
N GLU A 175 2.84 -12.10 8.93
CA GLU A 175 1.79 -13.11 8.75
C GLU A 175 1.46 -13.76 10.11
N GLY A 176 0.18 -14.06 10.38
CA GLY A 176 -0.32 -14.71 11.61
C GLY A 176 -0.12 -13.98 12.96
N LEU A 177 0.50 -12.79 13.00
CA LEU A 177 0.58 -11.99 14.22
C LEU A 177 -0.81 -11.66 14.79
N LEU A 178 -1.74 -11.23 13.93
CA LEU A 178 -3.11 -10.86 14.34
C LEU A 178 -4.02 -12.07 14.53
N ASP A 179 -3.69 -13.20 13.93
CA ASP A 179 -4.43 -14.46 14.07
C ASP A 179 -4.02 -15.23 15.36
N LYS A 180 -3.11 -14.67 16.17
CA LYS A 180 -2.53 -15.28 17.39
C LYS A 180 -1.87 -16.64 17.16
N ILE A 181 -1.27 -16.82 15.99
CA ILE A 181 -0.60 -18.08 15.59
C ILE A 181 0.89 -18.06 15.99
N PHE A 182 1.46 -16.89 16.32
CA PHE A 182 2.89 -16.69 16.58
C PHE A 182 3.28 -16.69 18.07
N GLU A 183 4.59 -16.72 18.33
CA GLU A 183 5.19 -16.64 19.67
C GLU A 183 4.80 -15.34 20.40
N ASP A 184 4.51 -15.44 21.70
CA ASP A 184 4.13 -14.35 22.61
C ASP A 184 4.98 -13.07 22.52
N VAL A 185 6.20 -13.16 21.97
CA VAL A 185 7.18 -12.06 21.90
C VAL A 185 6.81 -11.05 20.82
N ASP A 186 6.44 -11.50 19.61
CA ASP A 186 6.15 -10.57 18.51
C ASP A 186 4.87 -9.77 18.78
N GLU A 187 3.86 -10.39 19.40
CA GLU A 187 2.62 -9.71 19.81
C GLU A 187 2.92 -8.62 20.84
N LYS A 188 3.75 -8.92 21.85
CA LYS A 188 4.15 -7.96 22.89
C LYS A 188 4.92 -6.78 22.29
N GLU A 189 5.86 -7.03 21.38
CA GLU A 189 6.61 -5.96 20.73
C GLU A 189 5.74 -5.11 19.81
N PHE A 190 4.74 -5.70 19.13
CA PHE A 190 3.79 -4.94 18.33
C PHE A 190 2.87 -4.04 19.18
N VAL A 191 2.41 -4.54 20.33
CA VAL A 191 1.64 -3.73 21.29
C VAL A 191 2.50 -2.58 21.83
N ARG A 192 3.74 -2.86 22.26
CA ARG A 192 4.68 -1.83 22.73
C ARG A 192 4.98 -0.79 21.66
N PHE A 193 5.13 -1.23 20.41
CA PHE A 193 5.30 -0.32 19.28
C PHE A 193 4.08 0.59 19.13
N ARG A 194 2.87 0.04 19.11
CA ARG A 194 1.63 0.85 18.99
C ARG A 194 1.51 1.85 20.14
N GLU A 195 1.82 1.45 21.37
CA GLU A 195 1.80 2.32 22.55
C GLU A 195 2.91 3.39 22.55
N SER A 196 4.00 3.17 21.81
CA SER A 196 5.09 4.14 21.66
C SER A 196 4.76 5.32 20.73
N LEU A 197 3.69 5.20 19.93
CA LEU A 197 3.26 6.24 19.01
C LEU A 197 2.52 7.37 19.75
N PRO A 198 2.61 8.63 19.28
CA PRO A 198 1.84 9.74 19.82
C PRO A 198 0.34 9.44 19.88
N GLN A 199 -0.31 9.83 20.98
CA GLN A 199 -1.74 9.53 21.23
C GLN A 199 -2.68 10.15 20.20
N ASP A 200 -2.27 11.23 19.55
CA ASP A 200 -3.04 11.87 18.51
C ASP A 200 -2.95 11.14 17.16
N TYR A 201 -2.01 10.23 16.96
CA TYR A 201 -1.94 9.44 15.72
C TYR A 201 -3.07 8.42 15.69
N LYS A 202 -3.64 8.18 14.50
CA LYS A 202 -4.66 7.12 14.32
C LYS A 202 -4.05 5.90 13.66
N CYS A 203 -4.24 4.74 14.28
CA CYS A 203 -3.75 3.47 13.76
C CYS A 203 -4.91 2.60 13.28
N TYR A 204 -4.75 1.96 12.12
CA TYR A 204 -5.75 1.06 11.52
C TYR A 204 -5.08 -0.19 10.98
N ASP A 205 -5.49 -1.36 11.45
CA ASP A 205 -5.04 -2.63 10.90
C ASP A 205 -5.89 -3.00 9.69
N VAL A 206 -5.24 -3.29 8.56
CA VAL A 206 -5.91 -3.60 7.30
C VAL A 206 -5.21 -4.75 6.58
N THR A 207 -6.01 -5.55 5.89
CA THR A 207 -5.52 -6.59 4.97
C THR A 207 -5.44 -6.00 3.57
N LEU A 208 -4.27 -6.09 2.95
CA LEU A 208 -4.04 -5.69 1.57
C LEU A 208 -4.50 -6.75 0.58
N GLY A 209 -4.81 -6.32 -0.64
CA GLY A 209 -5.23 -7.22 -1.72
C GLY A 209 -6.65 -7.75 -1.54
N SER A 210 -7.50 -7.04 -0.80
CA SER A 210 -8.90 -7.39 -0.62
C SER A 210 -9.66 -7.45 -1.94
N ARG A 211 -10.85 -8.05 -1.90
CA ARG A 211 -11.78 -8.00 -3.03
C ARG A 211 -12.14 -6.55 -3.36
N GLY A 212 -12.36 -6.29 -4.64
CA GLY A 212 -12.84 -5.01 -5.14
C GLY A 212 -14.34 -4.84 -4.91
N LEU A 213 -15.06 -4.40 -5.94
CA LEU A 213 -16.51 -4.22 -5.88
C LEU A 213 -17.22 -5.53 -5.56
N THR A 214 -18.00 -5.55 -4.49
CA THR A 214 -18.86 -6.67 -4.08
C THR A 214 -20.32 -6.25 -4.01
N LEU A 215 -21.22 -7.20 -4.27
CA LEU A 215 -22.65 -7.04 -4.01
C LEU A 215 -22.98 -7.77 -2.71
N ASP A 216 -23.32 -7.01 -1.68
CA ASP A 216 -23.83 -7.58 -0.45
C ASP A 216 -25.36 -7.60 -0.44
N ARG A 217 -25.96 -8.67 0.10
CA ARG A 217 -27.41 -8.71 0.30
C ARG A 217 -27.69 -8.17 1.69
N MET A 218 -28.38 -7.05 1.77
CA MET A 218 -28.93 -6.62 3.05
C MET A 218 -30.03 -7.61 3.46
N GLU A 219 -29.81 -8.34 4.55
CA GLU A 219 -30.84 -9.11 5.26
C GLU A 219 -31.80 -8.20 6.03
#